data_AF-A0A848V827-F1
#
_entry.id   AF-A0A848V827-F1
#
_cell.length_a   1.000
_cell.length_b   1.000
_cell.length_c   1.000
_cell.angle_alpha   90.00
_cell.angle_beta   90.00
_cell.angle_gamma   90.00
#
_symmetry.space_group_name_H-M   'P 1'
#
loop_
_entity.id
_entity.type
_entity.pdbx_description
1 polymer ?
#
loop_
_entity_poly.entity_id
_entity_poly.type
_entity_poly.pdbx_seq_one_letter_code
_entity_poly.pdbx_strand_id
1 'polypeptide(L)'
;KSIHRAIGTAAAIGFFIGLPATIGYIISGWSVPGRPPFSLGYVNLMGFALMAAATIICVPFGVRLAHRLSQDKLRIVFGVFLFLVAANMIREVAL
;
A
#
# COMPACT_ATOMS: atom_id res chain seq x y z
N LYS A 1 12.80 -6.48 20.43
CA LYS A 1 11.89 -7.13 19.44
C LYS A 1 12.43 -6.83 18.04
N SER A 2 12.49 -7.81 17.13
CA SER A 2 13.07 -7.59 15.79
C SER A 2 12.25 -6.59 14.98
N ILE A 3 12.93 -5.66 14.30
CA ILE A 3 12.33 -4.65 13.40
C ILE A 3 11.49 -5.31 12.30
N HIS A 4 11.90 -6.50 11.83
CA HIS A 4 11.18 -7.28 10.82
C HIS A 4 9.78 -7.70 11.29
N ARG A 5 9.62 -8.04 12.58
CA ARG A 5 8.28 -8.36 13.14
C ARG A 5 7.38 -7.13 13.18
N ALA A 6 7.92 -5.98 13.57
CA ALA A 6 7.13 -4.74 13.62
C ALA A 6 6.64 -4.34 12.21
N ILE A 7 7.52 -4.40 11.21
CA ILE A 7 7.19 -4.12 9.80
C ILE A 7 6.17 -5.15 9.28
N GLY A 8 6.35 -6.44 9.59
CA GLY A 8 5.41 -7.49 9.19
C GLY A 8 4.01 -7.31 9.78
N THR A 9 3.91 -6.96 11.07
CA THR A 9 2.60 -6.66 11.69
C THR A 9 1.95 -5.44 11.07
N ALA A 10 2.71 -4.38 10.79
CA ALA A 10 2.18 -3.18 10.14
C ALA A 10 1.62 -3.49 8.73
N ALA A 11 2.32 -4.33 7.95
CA ALA A 11 1.85 -4.77 6.64
C ALA A 11 0.54 -5.58 6.72
N ALA A 12 0.42 -6.47 7.71
CA ALA A 12 -0.81 -7.22 7.94
C ALA A 12 -2.00 -6.31 8.29
N ILE A 13 -1.78 -5.30 9.15
CA ILE A 13 -2.82 -4.31 9.49
C ILE A 13 -3.29 -3.57 8.22
N GLY A 14 -2.39 -3.22 7.30
CA GLY A 14 -2.75 -2.59 6.03
C GLY A 14 -3.73 -3.41 5.20
N PHE A 15 -3.57 -4.74 5.15
CA PHE A 15 -4.52 -5.63 4.48
C PHE A 15 -5.90 -5.60 5.14
N PHE A 16 -5.94 -5.66 6.48
CA PHE A 16 -7.19 -5.59 7.23
C PHE A 16 -7.91 -4.25 7.12
N ILE A 17 -7.20 -3.15 6.86
CA ILE A 17 -7.79 -1.84 6.59
C ILE A 17 -8.28 -1.76 5.12
N GLY A 18 -7.46 -2.24 4.18
CA GLY A 18 -7.74 -2.15 2.75
C GLY A 18 -8.94 -2.99 2.29
N LEU A 19 -9.14 -4.17 2.88
CA LEU A 19 -10.23 -5.07 2.51
C LEU A 19 -11.64 -4.47 2.75
N PRO A 20 -12.00 -4.02 3.98
CA PRO A 20 -13.29 -3.37 4.21
C PRO A 20 -13.41 -2.04 3.47
N ALA A 21 -12.32 -1.28 3.29
CA ALA A 21 -12.35 -0.05 2.47
C ALA A 21 -12.74 -0.36 1.02
N THR A 22 -12.14 -1.39 0.42
CA THR A 22 -12.47 -1.84 -0.95
C THR A 22 -13.93 -2.26 -1.04
N ILE A 23 -14.43 -3.04 -0.08
CA ILE A 23 -15.85 -3.44 -0.03
C ILE A 23 -16.75 -2.20 0.06
N GLY A 24 -16.41 -1.24 0.92
CA GLY A 24 -17.12 0.03 1.05
C GLY A 24 -17.18 0.81 -0.26
N TYR A 25 -16.08 0.89 -1.00
CA TYR A 25 -16.01 1.53 -2.32
C TYR A 25 -16.83 0.80 -3.40
N ILE A 26 -16.89 -0.53 -3.35
CA ILE A 26 -17.73 -1.32 -4.26
C ILE A 26 -19.21 -1.03 -4.00
N ILE A 27 -19.64 -1.08 -2.73
CA ILE A 27 -21.03 -0.84 -2.33
C ILE A 27 -21.44 0.62 -2.63
N SER A 28 -20.60 1.59 -2.28
CA SER A 28 -20.88 3.01 -2.49
C SER A 28 -20.98 3.39 -3.98
N GLY A 29 -20.17 2.77 -4.84
CA GLY A 29 -20.19 3.06 -6.28
C GLY A 29 -21.20 2.24 -7.09
N TRP A 30 -21.98 1.36 -6.46
CA TRP A 30 -22.77 0.33 -7.16
C TRP A 30 -23.84 0.89 -8.10
N SER A 31 -24.37 2.09 -7.82
CA SER A 31 -25.47 2.71 -8.58
C SER A 31 -25.06 3.97 -9.34
N VAL A 32 -23.76 4.23 -9.52
CA VAL A 32 -23.28 5.43 -10.21
C VAL A 32 -23.38 5.25 -11.74
N PRO A 33 -24.10 6.11 -12.48
CA PRO A 33 -24.12 6.07 -13.94
C PRO A 33 -22.82 6.65 -14.54
N GLY A 34 -22.38 6.14 -15.70
CA GLY A 34 -21.16 6.63 -16.40
C GLY A 34 -19.84 5.94 -16.00
N ARG A 35 -19.91 4.76 -15.36
CA ARG A 35 -18.70 4.01 -14.94
C ARG A 35 -17.90 3.47 -16.15
N PRO A 36 -16.56 3.51 -16.11
CA PRO A 36 -15.72 2.83 -17.10
C PRO A 36 -16.07 1.33 -17.17
N PRO A 37 -15.95 0.70 -18.36
CA PRO A 37 -16.17 -0.73 -18.50
C PRO A 37 -15.24 -1.51 -17.54
N PHE A 38 -15.72 -2.65 -17.03
CA PHE A 38 -15.02 -3.48 -16.03
C PHE A 38 -14.84 -2.83 -14.63
N SER A 39 -15.75 -1.97 -14.18
CA SER A 39 -15.71 -1.40 -12.81
C SER A 39 -16.74 -2.05 -11.86
N LEU A 40 -16.29 -2.50 -10.69
CA LEU A 40 -17.11 -2.91 -9.55
C LEU A 40 -17.27 -1.71 -8.60
N GLY A 41 -18.38 -0.98 -8.74
CA GLY A 41 -18.56 0.29 -8.03
C GLY A 41 -17.47 1.30 -8.41
N TYR A 42 -16.74 1.82 -7.41
CA TYR A 42 -15.56 2.67 -7.63
C TYR A 42 -14.26 1.90 -7.91
N VAL A 43 -14.28 0.57 -7.81
CA VAL A 43 -13.09 -0.26 -8.01
C VAL A 43 -13.02 -0.72 -9.46
N ASN A 44 -12.09 -0.18 -10.24
CA ASN A 44 -11.88 -0.61 -11.62
C ASN A 44 -11.03 -1.89 -11.67
N LEU A 45 -11.59 -2.98 -12.21
CA LEU A 45 -10.90 -4.28 -12.27
C LEU A 45 -9.68 -4.26 -13.19
N MET A 46 -9.72 -3.48 -14.27
CA MET A 46 -8.58 -3.34 -15.18
C MET A 46 -7.42 -2.61 -14.48
N GLY A 47 -7.71 -1.48 -13.82
CA GLY A 47 -6.74 -0.75 -13.00
C GLY A 47 -6.18 -1.62 -11.87
N PHE A 48 -7.04 -2.39 -11.20
CA PHE A 48 -6.60 -3.37 -10.22
C PHE A 48 -5.67 -4.43 -10.81
N ALA A 49 -6.01 -5.00 -11.97
CA ALA A 49 -5.17 -6.02 -12.62
C ALA A 49 -3.79 -5.46 -13.00
N LEU A 50 -3.73 -4.24 -13.55
CA LEU A 50 -2.47 -3.57 -13.87
C LEU A 50 -1.63 -3.32 -12.62
N MET A 51 -2.24 -2.78 -11.55
CA MET A 51 -1.56 -2.52 -10.29
C MET A 51 -1.11 -3.81 -9.60
N ALA A 52 -1.92 -4.86 -9.63
CA ALA A 52 -1.60 -6.18 -9.09
C ALA A 52 -0.43 -6.81 -9.84
N ALA A 53 -0.43 -6.77 -11.18
CA ALA A 53 0.67 -7.27 -11.99
C ALA A 53 1.98 -6.53 -11.68
N ALA A 54 1.96 -5.20 -11.67
CA ALA A 54 3.12 -4.39 -11.32
C ALA A 54 3.62 -4.70 -9.89
N THR A 55 2.70 -4.87 -8.95
CA THR A 55 3.03 -5.23 -7.55
C THR A 55 3.70 -6.60 -7.47
N ILE A 56 3.14 -7.64 -8.12
CA ILE A 56 3.70 -9.00 -8.09
C ILE A 56 5.12 -9.01 -8.66
N ILE A 57 5.39 -8.21 -9.70
CA ILE A 57 6.73 -8.06 -10.27
C ILE A 57 7.67 -7.34 -9.29
N CYS A 58 7.21 -6.27 -8.63
CA CYS A 58 8.05 -5.44 -7.74
C CYS A 58 8.29 -6.05 -6.36
N VAL A 59 7.34 -6.79 -5.79
CA VAL A 59 7.41 -7.42 -4.46
C VAL A 59 8.70 -8.23 -4.22
N PRO A 60 9.15 -9.14 -5.10
CA PRO A 60 10.36 -9.92 -4.85
C PRO A 60 11.63 -9.05 -4.74
N PHE A 61 11.69 -7.91 -5.43
CA PHE A 61 12.81 -6.99 -5.29
C PHE A 61 12.85 -6.38 -3.87
N GLY A 62 11.70 -5.93 -3.36
CA GLY A 62 11.58 -5.40 -2.01
C GLY A 62 11.90 -6.44 -0.93
N VAL A 63 11.35 -7.66 -1.05
CA VAL A 63 11.56 -8.75 -0.08
C VAL A 63 13.04 -9.18 -0.05
N ARG A 64 13.70 -9.27 -1.20
CA ARG A 64 15.14 -9.60 -1.27
C ARG A 64 16.00 -8.52 -0.61
N LEU A 65 15.67 -7.25 -0.82
CA LEU A 65 16.38 -6.14 -0.19
C LEU A 65 16.20 -6.16 1.34
N ALA A 66 14.98 -6.37 1.83
CA ALA A 66 14.68 -6.41 3.26
C ALA A 66 15.39 -7.57 4.00
N HIS A 67 15.56 -8.73 3.34
CA HIS A 67 16.31 -9.86 3.92
C HIS A 67 17.83 -9.68 3.89
N ARG A 68 18.37 -8.89 2.95
CA ARG A 68 19.81 -8.63 2.85
C ARG A 68 20.30 -7.55 3.82
N LEU A 69 19.43 -6.69 4.32
CA LEU A 69 19.80 -5.66 5.29
C LEU A 69 19.87 -6.23 6.70
N SER A 70 20.97 -5.89 7.42
CA SER A 70 21.06 -6.13 8.86
C SER A 70 20.01 -5.31 9.62
N GLN A 71 19.63 -5.78 10.80
CA GLN A 71 18.57 -5.17 11.61
C GLN A 71 18.78 -3.66 11.87
N ASP A 72 20.04 -3.25 12.10
CA ASP A 72 20.39 -1.86 12.36
C ASP A 72 20.24 -0.97 11.12
N LYS A 73 20.68 -1.45 9.95
CA LYS A 73 20.51 -0.72 8.68
C LYS A 73 19.04 -0.60 8.31
N LEU A 74 18.26 -1.68 8.49
CA LEU A 74 16.83 -1.67 8.19
C LEU A 74 16.08 -0.67 9.08
N ARG A 75 16.44 -0.57 10.37
CA ARG A 75 15.88 0.42 11.28
C ARG A 75 16.14 1.86 10.80
N ILE A 76 17.37 2.16 10.39
CA ILE A 76 17.73 3.51 9.91
C ILE A 76 16.99 3.84 8.62
N VAL A 77 17.03 2.94 7.64
CA VAL A 77 16.37 3.14 6.33
C VAL A 77 14.86 3.35 6.53
N PHE A 78 14.22 2.54 7.36
CA PHE A 78 12.79 2.69 7.66
C PHE A 78 12.50 4.01 8.39
N GLY A 79 13.34 4.41 9.33
CA GLY A 79 13.21 5.71 10.00
C GLY A 79 13.32 6.90 9.05
N VAL A 80 14.29 6.88 8.14
CA VAL A 80 14.44 7.91 7.10
C VAL A 80 13.23 7.90 6.16
N PHE A 81 12.75 6.73 5.76
CA PHE A 81 11.54 6.60 4.94
C PHE A 81 10.32 7.23 5.62
N LEU A 82 10.07 6.91 6.90
CA LEU A 82 8.98 7.51 7.66
C LEU A 82 9.11 9.02 7.80
N PHE A 83 10.33 9.53 7.99
CA PHE A 83 10.59 10.97 8.03
C PHE A 83 10.24 11.65 6.70
N LEU A 84 10.61 11.03 5.56
CA LEU A 84 10.25 11.54 4.24
C LEU A 84 8.74 11.52 4.00
N VAL A 85 8.04 10.46 4.43
CA VAL A 85 6.57 10.38 4.34
C VAL A 85 5.93 11.48 5.19
N ALA A 86 6.38 11.67 6.43
CA ALA A 86 5.89 12.74 7.29
C ALA A 86 6.13 14.13 6.69
N ALA A 87 7.32 14.37 6.12
CA ALA A 87 7.63 15.61 5.43
C ALA A 87 6.72 15.83 4.20
N ASN A 88 6.41 14.77 3.44
CA ASN A 88 5.49 14.86 2.31
C ASN A 88 4.06 15.19 2.76
N MET A 89 3.56 14.53 3.82
CA MET A 89 2.25 14.85 4.38
C MET A 89 2.15 16.30 4.87
N ILE A 90 3.20 16.83 5.51
CA ILE A 90 3.25 18.24 5.91
C ILE A 90 3.21 19.15 4.68
N ARG A 91 3.97 18.82 3.62
CA ARG A 91 3.97 19.58 2.36
C ARG A 91 2.59 19.59 1.70
N GLU A 92 1.90 18.45 1.66
CA GLU A 92 0.58 18.32 1.04
C GLU A 92 -0.51 19.09 1.80
N VAL A 93 -0.36 19.27 3.11
CA VAL A 93 -1.29 20.11 3.90
C VAL A 93 -0.95 21.60 3.81
N ALA A 94 0.33 21.96 3.59
CA ALA A 94 0.78 23.34 3.54
C ALA A 94 0.63 24.03 2.17
N LEU A 95 0.44 23.26 1.09
CA LEU A 95 0.24 23.74 -0.29
C LEU A 95 -1.22 23.54 -0.72
#